data_AF-A0A358IY76-F1
#
_entry.id   AF-A0A358IY76-F1
#
_cell.length_a   1.000
_cell.length_b   1.000
_cell.length_c   1.000
_cell.angle_alpha   90.00
_cell.angle_beta   90.00
_cell.angle_gamma   90.00
#
_symmetry.space_group_name_H-M   'P 1'
#
loop_
_entity.id
_entity.type
_entity.pdbx_description
1 polymer ?
#
loop_
_entity_poly.entity_id
_entity_poly.type
_entity_poly.pdbx_seq_one_letter_code
_entity_poly.pdbx_strand_id
1 'polypeptide(L)'
;ALDMIGADALVVHLNPLQEACQPEGDRDWWGVGAALQALIRDLDAPVIVKETGAGISAVTAQRLIAMGAAGVDVAGAGGANWGLIEGERATDPSDKAHALAFAGWGIPTARALAEARNALPDALLIGSGGVRDGVDAAKAIRLGADMVGLASGVIQAATVSTEAVIEQFQLVIRQLRTVCFCVNASNLAALKRVPLLPVT
;
A
#
# COMPACT_ATOMS: atom_id res chain seq x y z
N ALA A 1 -14.93 18.23 -2.27
CA ALA A 1 -13.83 17.48 -2.92
C ALA A 1 -14.28 16.08 -3.31
N LEU A 2 -14.90 15.30 -2.41
CA LEU A 2 -15.44 13.97 -2.72
C LEU A 2 -16.52 14.01 -3.82
N ASP A 3 -17.51 14.90 -3.67
CA ASP A 3 -18.61 15.06 -4.65
C ASP A 3 -18.12 15.42 -6.06
N MET A 4 -16.99 16.12 -6.16
CA MET A 4 -16.41 16.55 -7.44
C MET A 4 -16.04 15.36 -8.33
N ILE A 5 -15.63 14.24 -7.72
CA ILE A 5 -15.19 13.05 -8.44
C ILE A 5 -16.10 11.84 -8.19
N GLY A 6 -17.22 12.03 -7.47
CA GLY A 6 -18.13 10.95 -7.10
C GLY A 6 -17.44 9.84 -6.30
N ALA A 7 -16.54 10.21 -5.37
CA ALA A 7 -15.74 9.24 -4.64
C ALA A 7 -16.56 8.43 -3.62
N ASP A 8 -16.38 7.10 -3.64
CA ASP A 8 -16.97 6.19 -2.65
C ASP A 8 -16.20 6.17 -1.30
N ALA A 9 -14.94 6.63 -1.29
CA ALA A 9 -14.09 6.66 -0.11
C ALA A 9 -12.99 7.73 -0.25
N LEU A 10 -12.49 8.23 0.89
CA LEU A 10 -11.29 9.06 0.97
C LEU A 10 -10.08 8.21 1.36
N VAL A 11 -8.99 8.32 0.63
CA VAL A 11 -7.71 7.70 1.00
C VAL A 11 -6.77 8.79 1.53
N VAL A 12 -6.44 8.73 2.81
CA VAL A 12 -5.47 9.63 3.45
C VAL A 12 -4.12 8.91 3.51
N HIS A 13 -3.10 9.49 2.89
CA HIS A 13 -1.76 8.91 2.91
C HIS A 13 -0.93 9.41 4.09
N LEU A 14 -0.04 8.56 4.57
CA LEU A 14 1.02 8.85 5.52
C LEU A 14 2.34 8.67 4.78
N ASN A 15 3.13 9.73 4.68
CA ASN A 15 4.38 9.78 3.93
C ASN A 15 5.55 10.39 4.74
N PRO A 16 5.72 10.11 6.04
CA PRO A 16 6.70 10.82 6.87
C PRO A 16 8.14 10.67 6.39
N LEU A 17 8.53 9.51 5.84
CA LEU A 17 9.86 9.33 5.24
C LEU A 17 10.05 10.23 4.02
N GLN A 18 9.03 10.35 3.18
CA GLN A 18 9.07 11.21 2.00
C GLN A 18 9.26 12.67 2.44
N GLU A 19 8.42 13.17 3.35
CA GLU A 19 8.51 14.55 3.85
C GLU A 19 9.87 14.84 4.52
N ALA A 20 10.44 13.85 5.24
CA ALA A 20 11.75 14.00 5.86
C ALA A 20 12.88 14.15 4.83
N CYS A 21 12.84 13.36 3.75
CA CYS A 21 13.85 13.37 2.68
C CYS A 21 13.61 14.46 1.62
N GLN A 22 12.39 14.98 1.50
CA GLN A 22 12.05 16.05 0.56
C GLN A 22 12.62 17.39 1.06
N PRO A 23 13.34 18.17 0.23
CA PRO A 23 13.92 19.45 0.65
C PRO A 23 12.86 20.39 1.26
N GLU A 24 11.72 20.51 0.59
CA GLU A 24 10.57 21.33 0.99
C GLU A 24 9.51 20.61 1.83
N GLY A 25 9.80 19.39 2.32
CA GLY A 25 8.83 18.57 3.03
C GLY A 25 8.47 19.08 4.44
N ASP A 26 7.24 18.80 4.87
CA ASP A 26 6.73 19.17 6.18
C ASP A 26 7.11 18.13 7.25
N ARG A 27 7.86 18.61 8.23
CA ARG A 27 8.43 17.78 9.30
C ARG A 27 7.68 17.96 10.63
N ASP A 28 6.70 18.87 10.69
CA ASP A 28 5.87 19.02 11.87
C ASP A 28 4.67 18.05 11.84
N TRP A 29 4.90 16.86 12.41
CA TRP A 29 3.87 15.83 12.52
C TRP A 29 3.10 15.87 13.84
N TRP A 30 3.26 16.93 14.64
CA TRP A 30 2.55 17.07 15.90
C TRP A 30 1.05 17.28 15.65
N GLY A 31 0.21 16.54 16.37
CA GLY A 31 -1.25 16.65 16.24
C GLY A 31 -1.86 15.98 15.00
N VAL A 32 -1.07 15.48 14.05
CA VAL A 32 -1.57 14.80 12.83
C VAL A 32 -2.52 13.65 13.15
N GLY A 33 -2.21 12.85 14.18
CA GLY A 33 -3.09 11.76 14.61
C GLY A 33 -4.45 12.23 15.12
N ALA A 34 -4.50 13.36 15.84
CA ALA A 34 -5.75 13.93 16.34
C ALA A 34 -6.57 14.56 15.19
N ALA A 35 -5.89 15.23 14.26
CA ALA A 35 -6.52 15.78 13.04
C ALA A 35 -7.11 14.66 12.17
N LEU A 36 -6.37 13.56 11.98
CA LEU A 36 -6.85 12.38 11.26
C LEU A 36 -8.07 11.76 11.95
N GLN A 37 -8.04 11.60 13.27
CA GLN A 37 -9.19 11.06 14.00
C GLN A 37 -10.42 11.98 13.91
N ALA A 38 -10.23 13.30 13.99
CA ALA A 38 -11.32 14.26 13.78
C ALA A 38 -11.90 14.15 12.37
N LEU A 39 -11.03 14.06 11.34
CA LEU A 39 -11.45 13.85 9.96
C LEU A 39 -12.26 12.55 9.79
N ILE A 40 -11.77 11.43 10.33
CA ILE A 40 -12.47 10.13 10.26
C ILE A 40 -13.87 10.21 10.90
N ARG A 41 -14.00 10.93 12.02
CA ARG A 41 -15.27 11.09 12.73
C ARG A 41 -16.26 11.99 11.98
N ASP A 42 -15.77 13.10 11.43
CA ASP A 42 -16.63 14.17 10.94
C ASP A 42 -16.98 14.01 9.44
N LEU A 43 -16.23 13.18 8.70
CA LEU A 43 -16.47 12.92 7.30
C LEU A 43 -17.57 11.85 7.12
N ASP A 44 -18.61 12.18 6.36
CA ASP A 44 -19.71 11.25 6.02
C ASP A 44 -19.32 10.32 4.85
N ALA A 45 -18.10 9.75 4.90
CA ALA A 45 -17.59 8.80 3.92
C ALA A 45 -16.50 7.91 4.54
N PRO A 46 -16.32 6.67 4.05
CA PRO A 46 -15.23 5.79 4.50
C PRO A 46 -13.86 6.43 4.30
N VAL A 47 -13.05 6.45 5.36
CA VAL A 47 -11.64 6.87 5.30
C VAL A 47 -10.73 5.65 5.36
N ILE A 48 -9.95 5.45 4.31
CA ILE A 48 -8.87 4.46 4.27
C ILE A 48 -7.55 5.19 4.53
N VAL A 49 -6.70 4.63 5.37
CA VAL A 49 -5.37 5.21 5.64
C VAL A 49 -4.31 4.36 4.97
N LYS A 50 -3.40 5.00 4.23
CA LYS A 50 -2.35 4.30 3.47
C LYS A 50 -0.96 4.81 3.80
N GLU A 51 0.05 3.95 3.75
CA GLU A 51 1.46 4.39 3.65
C GLU A 51 1.80 4.78 2.20
N THR A 52 3.03 5.17 1.88
CA THR A 52 3.50 5.48 0.52
C THR A 52 4.64 4.61 0.00
N GLY A 53 5.27 3.76 0.81
CA GLY A 53 6.32 2.82 0.39
C GLY A 53 7.26 2.33 1.50
N ALA A 54 7.13 2.82 2.73
CA ALA A 54 7.85 2.37 3.92
C ALA A 54 7.02 1.43 4.81
N GLY A 55 5.73 1.26 4.57
CA GLY A 55 4.90 0.24 5.21
C GLY A 55 4.24 0.63 6.53
N ILE A 56 2.94 0.34 6.67
CA ILE A 56 2.22 0.43 7.96
C ILE A 56 2.49 -0.81 8.81
N SER A 57 2.99 -0.59 10.03
CA SER A 57 3.16 -1.65 11.04
C SER A 57 1.82 -2.15 11.60
N ALA A 58 1.78 -3.36 12.15
CA ALA A 58 0.58 -3.88 12.82
C ALA A 58 0.10 -2.98 13.98
N VAL A 59 1.02 -2.43 14.78
CA VAL A 59 0.68 -1.52 15.88
C VAL A 59 0.05 -0.23 15.35
N THR A 60 0.60 0.31 14.26
CA THR A 60 0.04 1.50 13.60
C THR A 60 -1.33 1.18 13.00
N ALA A 61 -1.48 0.05 12.30
CA ALA A 61 -2.76 -0.38 11.76
C ALA A 61 -3.84 -0.50 12.85
N GLN A 62 -3.52 -1.11 14.00
CA GLN A 62 -4.43 -1.22 15.14
C GLN A 62 -4.89 0.15 15.65
N ARG A 63 -3.97 1.12 15.75
CA ARG A 63 -4.31 2.49 16.14
C ARG A 63 -5.24 3.16 15.13
N LEU A 64 -4.97 2.99 13.83
CA LEU A 64 -5.77 3.56 12.75
C LEU A 64 -7.19 2.98 12.74
N ILE A 65 -7.34 1.66 12.87
CA ILE A 65 -8.65 1.02 12.98
C ILE A 65 -9.37 1.47 14.26
N ALA A 66 -8.66 1.59 15.39
CA ALA A 66 -9.25 2.10 16.64
C ALA A 66 -9.70 3.58 16.54
N MET A 67 -9.08 4.37 15.66
CA MET A 67 -9.53 5.74 15.34
C MET A 67 -10.82 5.76 14.51
N GLY A 68 -11.24 4.62 13.95
CA GLY A 68 -12.42 4.48 13.11
C GLY A 68 -12.13 4.41 11.61
N ALA A 69 -10.86 4.26 11.19
CA ALA A 69 -10.55 4.10 9.77
C ALA A 69 -11.28 2.87 9.20
N ALA A 70 -11.88 3.02 8.03
CA ALA A 70 -12.63 1.97 7.35
C ALA A 70 -11.73 0.84 6.82
N GLY A 71 -10.44 1.13 6.63
CA GLY A 71 -9.44 0.16 6.22
C GLY A 71 -8.03 0.74 6.20
N VAL A 72 -7.06 -0.13 6.00
CA VAL A 72 -5.64 0.22 5.92
C VAL A 72 -5.02 -0.34 4.65
N ASP A 73 -4.33 0.50 3.88
CA ASP A 73 -3.44 0.05 2.80
C ASP A 73 -1.99 0.07 3.28
N VAL A 74 -1.38 -1.11 3.36
CA VAL A 74 -0.06 -1.25 3.98
C VAL A 74 1.03 -0.51 3.23
N ALA A 75 0.93 -0.39 1.89
CA ALA A 75 1.93 0.24 1.03
C ALA A 75 3.39 0.00 1.48
N GLY A 76 3.76 -1.28 1.57
CA GLY A 76 5.04 -1.70 2.14
C GLY A 76 6.25 -1.47 1.25
N ALA A 77 7.42 -1.69 1.86
CA ALA A 77 8.71 -1.64 1.17
C ALA A 77 8.86 -2.80 0.17
N GLY A 78 9.58 -2.52 -0.93
CA GLY A 78 9.82 -3.46 -2.04
C GLY A 78 9.30 -2.99 -3.41
N GLY A 79 8.63 -1.83 -3.46
CA GLY A 79 8.21 -1.15 -4.68
C GLY A 79 8.93 0.19 -4.90
N ALA A 80 8.16 1.23 -5.25
CA ALA A 80 8.69 2.58 -5.26
C ALA A 80 9.24 2.97 -3.88
N ASN A 81 10.43 3.56 -3.86
CA ASN A 81 11.05 4.09 -2.65
C ASN A 81 11.00 5.63 -2.72
N TRP A 82 10.04 6.22 -2.02
CA TRP A 82 9.86 7.67 -2.04
C TRP A 82 11.02 8.43 -1.42
N GLY A 83 11.68 7.91 -0.37
CA GLY A 83 12.88 8.52 0.17
C GLY A 83 13.97 8.69 -0.91
N LEU A 84 14.20 7.63 -1.71
CA LEU A 84 15.16 7.70 -2.81
C LEU A 84 14.70 8.60 -3.96
N ILE A 85 13.40 8.61 -4.28
CA ILE A 85 12.85 9.54 -5.30
C ILE A 85 13.11 10.99 -4.88
N GLU A 86 12.86 11.35 -3.62
CA GLU A 86 13.14 12.69 -3.11
C GLU A 86 14.65 13.00 -3.10
N GLY A 87 15.49 12.02 -2.77
CA GLY A 87 16.94 12.14 -2.90
C GLY A 87 17.42 12.40 -4.33
N GLU A 88 16.75 11.84 -5.35
CA GLU A 88 17.03 12.14 -6.76
C GLU A 88 16.48 13.50 -7.22
N ARG A 89 15.45 14.03 -6.55
CA ARG A 89 14.96 15.40 -6.78
C ARG A 89 15.88 16.45 -6.15
N ALA A 90 16.65 16.08 -5.13
CA ALA A 90 17.50 17.01 -4.39
C ALA A 90 18.59 17.63 -5.27
N THR A 91 18.82 18.92 -5.06
CA THR A 91 19.91 19.65 -5.74
C THR A 91 21.18 19.70 -4.91
N ASP A 92 21.07 19.60 -3.59
CA ASP A 92 22.20 19.52 -2.67
C ASP A 92 22.69 18.05 -2.55
N PRO A 93 23.99 17.77 -2.77
CA PRO A 93 24.55 16.44 -2.59
C PRO A 93 24.36 15.86 -1.18
N SER A 94 24.27 16.70 -0.16
CA SER A 94 24.06 16.28 1.23
C SER A 94 22.64 15.75 1.47
N ASP A 95 21.62 16.34 0.84
CA ASP A 95 20.24 15.84 0.87
C ASP A 95 20.12 14.49 0.15
N LYS A 96 20.80 14.34 -0.99
CA LYS A 96 20.88 13.04 -1.69
C LYS A 96 21.57 11.98 -0.83
N ALA A 97 22.67 12.32 -0.17
CA ALA A 97 23.36 11.42 0.76
C ALA A 97 22.49 11.07 1.98
N HIS A 98 21.71 12.03 2.50
CA HIS A 98 20.75 11.81 3.57
C HIS A 98 19.69 10.78 3.16
N ALA A 99 19.03 10.98 2.01
CA ALA A 99 18.03 10.07 1.49
C ALA A 99 18.58 8.65 1.23
N LEU A 100 19.81 8.54 0.71
CA LEU A 100 20.46 7.26 0.44
C LEU A 100 20.64 6.40 1.70
N ALA A 101 20.80 7.01 2.88
CA ALA A 101 20.88 6.27 4.15
C ALA A 101 19.61 5.46 4.45
N PHE A 102 18.47 5.85 3.86
CA PHE A 102 17.17 5.19 4.04
C PHE A 102 16.78 4.27 2.88
N ALA A 103 17.71 3.92 1.99
CA ALA A 103 17.44 3.03 0.84
C ALA A 103 16.79 1.69 1.24
N GLY A 104 17.16 1.14 2.39
CA GLY A 104 16.62 -0.09 2.95
C GLY A 104 15.58 0.09 4.06
N TRP A 105 15.09 1.33 4.28
CA TRP A 105 14.13 1.62 5.35
C TRP A 105 12.73 1.10 5.01
N GLY A 106 12.01 0.65 6.03
CA GLY A 106 10.60 0.28 5.95
C GLY A 106 10.32 -1.20 6.21
N ILE A 107 9.04 -1.54 6.20
CA ILE A 107 8.51 -2.88 6.47
C ILE A 107 8.17 -3.51 5.12
N PRO A 108 8.77 -4.65 4.75
CA PRO A 108 8.43 -5.34 3.51
C PRO A 108 6.93 -5.65 3.44
N THR A 109 6.30 -5.43 2.27
CA THR A 109 4.85 -5.60 2.06
C THR A 109 4.32 -6.92 2.62
N ALA A 110 4.98 -8.04 2.31
CA ALA A 110 4.56 -9.36 2.79
C ALA A 110 4.51 -9.47 4.32
N ARG A 111 5.49 -8.86 5.00
CA ARG A 111 5.58 -8.83 6.47
C ARG A 111 4.51 -7.91 7.06
N ALA A 112 4.37 -6.70 6.53
CA ALA A 112 3.37 -5.72 6.99
C ALA A 112 1.95 -6.31 6.92
N LEU A 113 1.61 -6.96 5.80
CA LEU A 113 0.32 -7.64 5.62
C LEU A 113 0.10 -8.78 6.62
N ALA A 114 1.06 -9.69 6.76
CA ALA A 114 0.91 -10.85 7.63
C ALA A 114 0.75 -10.43 9.10
N GLU A 115 1.58 -9.48 9.55
CA GLU A 115 1.49 -8.96 10.92
C GLU A 115 0.18 -8.19 11.15
N ALA A 116 -0.24 -7.35 10.20
CA ALA A 116 -1.49 -6.59 10.31
C ALA A 116 -2.71 -7.51 10.32
N ARG A 117 -2.79 -8.52 9.43
CA ARG A 117 -3.91 -9.48 9.43
C ARG A 117 -3.96 -10.29 10.72
N ASN A 118 -2.81 -10.70 11.26
CA ASN A 118 -2.77 -11.41 12.53
C ASN A 118 -3.29 -10.55 13.70
N ALA A 119 -2.96 -9.27 13.70
CA ALA A 119 -3.39 -8.31 14.72
C ALA A 119 -4.85 -7.84 14.55
N LEU A 120 -5.38 -7.86 13.32
CA LEU A 120 -6.69 -7.36 12.93
C LEU A 120 -7.41 -8.37 12.02
N PRO A 121 -7.95 -9.48 12.57
CA PRO A 121 -8.51 -10.57 11.76
C PRO A 121 -9.66 -10.17 10.83
N ASP A 122 -10.43 -9.14 11.20
CA ASP A 122 -11.65 -8.73 10.49
C ASP A 122 -11.53 -7.37 9.78
N ALA A 123 -10.43 -6.63 9.96
CA ALA A 123 -10.28 -5.32 9.35
C ALA A 123 -10.08 -5.43 7.82
N LEU A 124 -10.53 -4.41 7.08
CA LEU A 124 -10.22 -4.28 5.67
C LEU A 124 -8.73 -3.94 5.50
N LEU A 125 -7.98 -4.84 4.86
CA LEU A 125 -6.57 -4.65 4.56
C LEU A 125 -6.33 -4.63 3.05
N ILE A 126 -5.69 -3.58 2.56
CA ILE A 126 -5.22 -3.47 1.18
C ILE A 126 -3.73 -3.77 1.16
N GLY A 127 -3.36 -4.71 0.30
CA GLY A 127 -1.97 -5.07 0.05
C GLY A 127 -1.41 -4.30 -1.13
N SER A 128 -0.59 -3.28 -0.89
CA SER A 128 0.14 -2.58 -1.94
C SER A 128 1.62 -2.39 -1.56
N GLY A 129 2.40 -1.83 -2.47
CA GLY A 129 3.86 -1.71 -2.35
C GLY A 129 4.56 -2.89 -3.01
N GLY A 130 5.13 -2.67 -4.19
CA GLY A 130 5.94 -3.68 -4.90
C GLY A 130 5.16 -4.79 -5.60
N VAL A 131 3.83 -4.70 -5.69
CA VAL A 131 3.03 -5.66 -6.48
C VAL A 131 3.18 -5.36 -7.98
N ARG A 132 3.66 -6.34 -8.74
CA ARG A 132 4.01 -6.18 -10.16
C ARG A 132 3.11 -6.99 -11.11
N ASP A 133 2.64 -8.15 -10.64
CA ASP A 133 1.94 -9.11 -11.47
C ASP A 133 0.85 -9.86 -10.67
N GLY A 134 0.11 -10.74 -11.36
CA GLY A 134 -0.95 -11.54 -10.71
C GLY A 134 -0.44 -12.58 -9.71
N VAL A 135 0.85 -12.95 -9.76
CA VAL A 135 1.46 -13.88 -8.80
C VAL A 135 1.73 -13.16 -7.48
N ASP A 136 2.27 -11.94 -7.54
CA ASP A 136 2.46 -11.08 -6.37
C ASP A 136 1.11 -10.69 -5.76
N ALA A 137 0.09 -10.39 -6.58
CA ALA A 137 -1.27 -10.18 -6.09
C ALA A 137 -1.84 -11.41 -5.37
N ALA A 138 -1.64 -12.60 -5.91
CA ALA A 138 -2.09 -13.84 -5.27
C ALA A 138 -1.42 -14.07 -3.91
N LYS A 139 -0.11 -13.80 -3.81
CA LYS A 139 0.63 -13.86 -2.54
C LYS A 139 0.09 -12.85 -1.53
N ALA A 140 -0.17 -11.61 -1.94
CA ALA A 140 -0.70 -10.57 -1.06
C ALA A 140 -2.09 -10.95 -0.51
N ILE A 141 -3.00 -11.40 -1.38
CA ILE A 141 -4.32 -11.92 -0.97
C ILE A 141 -4.15 -13.07 0.01
N ARG A 142 -3.28 -14.02 -0.32
CA ARG A 142 -3.01 -15.16 0.54
C ARG A 142 -2.48 -14.75 1.91
N LEU A 143 -1.60 -13.75 1.98
CA LEU A 143 -1.01 -13.28 3.22
C LEU A 143 -1.98 -12.47 4.10
N GLY A 144 -3.15 -12.10 3.59
CA GLY A 144 -4.20 -11.46 4.37
C GLY A 144 -4.84 -10.23 3.72
N ALA A 145 -4.47 -9.87 2.50
CA ALA A 145 -5.09 -8.74 1.79
C ALA A 145 -6.53 -9.08 1.38
N ASP A 146 -7.43 -8.12 1.54
CA ASP A 146 -8.77 -8.15 0.97
C ASP A 146 -8.80 -7.56 -0.44
N MET A 147 -7.95 -6.57 -0.69
CA MET A 147 -7.74 -5.94 -1.99
C MET A 147 -6.24 -5.77 -2.24
N VAL A 148 -5.85 -5.63 -3.51
CA VAL A 148 -4.45 -5.43 -3.90
C VAL A 148 -4.32 -4.16 -4.72
N GLY A 149 -3.40 -3.28 -4.32
CA GLY A 149 -3.13 -2.01 -4.98
C GLY A 149 -1.88 -2.06 -5.85
N LEU A 150 -1.95 -1.51 -7.07
CA LEU A 150 -0.81 -1.35 -7.97
C LEU A 150 -0.68 0.13 -8.36
N ALA A 151 0.53 0.68 -8.24
CA ALA A 151 0.86 2.04 -8.68
C ALA A 151 1.98 2.01 -9.73
N SER A 152 3.23 1.85 -9.32
CA SER A 152 4.39 1.79 -10.23
C SER A 152 4.29 0.66 -11.26
N GLY A 153 3.61 -0.44 -10.90
CA GLY A 153 3.36 -1.52 -11.83
C GLY A 153 2.53 -1.11 -13.05
N VAL A 154 1.70 -0.06 -12.95
CA VAL A 154 0.74 0.38 -13.99
C VAL A 154 1.13 1.71 -14.65
N ILE A 155 1.95 2.52 -13.98
CA ILE A 155 2.21 3.90 -14.43
C ILE A 155 2.84 3.96 -15.82
N GLN A 156 3.70 2.99 -16.19
CA GLN A 156 4.29 2.94 -17.52
C GLN A 156 3.22 2.74 -18.61
N ALA A 157 2.29 1.80 -18.43
CA ALA A 157 1.17 1.63 -19.36
C ALA A 157 0.29 2.88 -19.42
N ALA A 158 0.07 3.56 -18.29
CA ALA A 158 -0.70 4.79 -18.22
C ALA A 158 -0.06 5.96 -19.00
N THR A 159 1.27 5.97 -19.18
CA THR A 159 1.94 6.94 -20.05
C THR A 159 1.81 6.64 -21.55
N VAL A 160 1.29 5.47 -21.91
CA VAL A 160 1.09 5.05 -23.30
C VAL A 160 -0.35 5.28 -23.75
N SER A 161 -1.32 4.59 -23.14
CA SER A 161 -2.74 4.77 -23.45
C SER A 161 -3.65 4.08 -22.43
N THR A 162 -4.95 4.39 -22.49
CA THR A 162 -5.99 3.67 -21.74
C THR A 162 -6.00 2.18 -22.06
N GLU A 163 -5.87 1.83 -23.34
CA GLU A 163 -5.85 0.44 -23.82
C GLU A 163 -4.66 -0.33 -23.24
N ALA A 164 -3.48 0.28 -23.18
CA ALA A 164 -2.31 -0.34 -22.56
C ALA A 164 -2.54 -0.66 -21.07
N VAL A 165 -3.21 0.23 -20.34
CA VAL A 165 -3.59 -0.01 -18.93
C VAL A 165 -4.58 -1.18 -18.83
N ILE A 166 -5.59 -1.22 -19.70
CA ILE A 166 -6.57 -2.31 -19.74
C ILE A 166 -5.86 -3.65 -20.02
N GLU A 167 -5.01 -3.72 -21.03
CA GLU A 167 -4.25 -4.92 -21.38
C GLU A 167 -3.38 -5.39 -20.22
N GLN A 168 -2.72 -4.46 -19.53
CA GLN A 168 -1.90 -4.77 -18.38
C GLN A 168 -2.72 -5.39 -17.23
N PHE A 169 -3.88 -4.82 -16.91
CA PHE A 169 -4.76 -5.41 -15.89
C PHE A 169 -5.34 -6.75 -16.32
N GLN A 170 -5.67 -6.94 -17.60
CA GLN A 170 -6.10 -8.24 -18.11
C GLN A 170 -5.01 -9.31 -17.95
N LEU A 171 -3.73 -8.94 -18.17
CA LEU A 171 -2.60 -9.82 -17.92
C LEU A 171 -2.48 -10.19 -16.42
N VAL A 172 -2.55 -9.21 -15.53
CA VAL A 172 -2.52 -9.44 -14.07
C VAL A 172 -3.65 -10.36 -13.62
N ILE A 173 -4.88 -10.12 -14.10
CA ILE A 173 -6.05 -10.96 -13.80
C ILE A 173 -5.84 -12.38 -14.30
N ARG A 174 -5.31 -12.56 -15.52
CA ARG A 174 -5.02 -13.88 -16.08
C ARG A 174 -3.98 -14.64 -15.25
N GLN A 175 -2.91 -13.97 -14.84
CA GLN A 175 -1.87 -14.56 -13.99
C GLN A 175 -2.44 -14.98 -12.62
N LEU A 176 -3.26 -14.13 -11.99
CA LEU A 176 -3.94 -14.45 -10.73
C LEU A 176 -4.85 -15.68 -10.88
N ARG A 177 -5.62 -15.76 -11.97
CA ARG A 177 -6.44 -16.94 -12.28
C ARG A 177 -5.59 -18.21 -12.47
N THR A 178 -4.44 -18.10 -13.12
CA THR A 178 -3.49 -19.22 -13.24
C THR A 178 -2.99 -19.68 -11.89
N VAL A 179 -2.63 -18.76 -10.98
CA VAL A 179 -2.23 -19.14 -9.61
C VAL A 179 -3.37 -19.87 -8.89
N CYS A 180 -4.58 -19.31 -8.93
CA CYS A 180 -5.78 -19.94 -8.36
C CYS A 180 -5.97 -21.37 -8.89
N PHE A 181 -5.83 -21.59 -10.20
CA PHE A 181 -5.90 -22.91 -10.81
C PHE A 181 -4.82 -23.86 -10.25
N CYS A 182 -3.56 -23.43 -10.23
CA CYS A 182 -2.42 -24.25 -9.77
C CYS A 182 -2.51 -24.65 -8.29
N VAL A 183 -3.20 -23.86 -7.46
CA VAL A 183 -3.37 -24.13 -6.02
C VAL A 183 -4.76 -24.65 -5.67
N ASN A 184 -5.58 -25.02 -6.68
CA ASN A 184 -6.94 -25.51 -6.52
C ASN A 184 -7.86 -24.56 -5.71
N ALA A 185 -7.71 -23.25 -5.93
CA ALA A 185 -8.58 -22.22 -5.36
C ALA A 185 -9.62 -21.79 -6.40
N SER A 186 -10.90 -22.07 -6.16
CA SER A 186 -11.99 -21.72 -7.08
C SER A 186 -12.37 -20.23 -7.07
N ASN A 187 -11.94 -19.49 -6.04
CA ASN A 187 -12.18 -18.07 -5.86
C ASN A 187 -11.17 -17.46 -4.87
N LEU A 188 -11.24 -16.14 -4.66
CA LEU A 188 -10.31 -15.44 -3.77
C LEU A 188 -10.46 -15.83 -2.29
N ALA A 189 -11.68 -16.21 -1.85
CA ALA A 189 -11.89 -16.69 -0.48
C ALA A 189 -11.20 -18.05 -0.24
N ALA A 190 -11.21 -18.94 -1.24
CA ALA A 190 -10.42 -20.16 -1.22
C ALA A 190 -8.92 -19.87 -1.28
N LEU A 191 -8.50 -18.92 -2.13
CA LEU A 191 -7.09 -18.52 -2.25
C LEU A 191 -6.52 -18.04 -0.91
N LYS A 192 -7.28 -17.26 -0.12
CA LYS A 192 -6.88 -16.82 1.23
C LYS A 192 -6.55 -17.96 2.20
N ARG A 193 -7.02 -19.18 1.94
CA ARG A 193 -6.91 -20.34 2.84
C ARG A 193 -5.93 -21.41 2.37
N VAL A 194 -5.34 -21.27 1.19
CA VAL A 194 -4.38 -22.23 0.62
C VAL A 194 -3.22 -22.48 1.61
N PRO A 195 -2.73 -23.69 1.85
CA PRO A 195 -1.57 -23.88 2.72
C PRO A 195 -0.32 -23.14 2.19
N LEU A 196 0.35 -22.36 3.05
CA LEU A 196 1.66 -21.80 2.72
C LEU A 196 2.73 -22.83 3.05
N LEU A 197 3.66 -23.05 2.12
CA LEU A 197 4.82 -23.90 2.35
C LEU A 197 5.96 -23.06 2.93
N PRO A 198 6.70 -23.56 3.92
CA PRO A 198 7.90 -22.90 4.38
C PRO A 198 8.93 -22.80 3.24
N VAL A 199 9.65 -21.68 3.18
CA VAL A 199 10.82 -21.58 2.32
C VAL A 199 11.91 -22.42 2.99
N THR A 200 12.28 -23.53 2.36
CA THR A 200 13.43 -24.35 2.75
C THR A 200 14.73 -23.70 2.32
#